data_AF-A0A8T7KK87-F1
#
_entry.id   AF-A0A8T7KK87-F1
#
_cell.length_a   1.000
_cell.length_b   1.000
_cell.length_c   1.000
_cell.angle_alpha   90.00
_cell.angle_beta   90.00
_cell.angle_gamma   90.00
#
_symmetry.space_group_name_H-M   'P 1'
#
loop_
_entity.id
_entity.type
_entity.pdbx_description
1 polymer ?
#
loop_
_entity_poly.entity_id
_entity_poly.type
_entity_poly.pdbx_seq_one_letter_code
_entity_poly.pdbx_strand_id
1 'polypeptide(L)'
;MVTYGRPRLITEDDKFYQAYVASFTLQRKNQKAMRPPRQRELFGGEAEAAIRSWLGERLALDERRILAYEERRNRRGVLKYRELDALHIAERAAWVFEIKASRTASALRRAVGQLRETQAILKLLFPSVRVTIILVDTGIPASVDEVEALMAAERPPSRRPELLSEVTAALPDLRLITSLDEPPDPERIDVLRLSVDDVIAIAGAEQLSLAWEADDEEPEEPAGPRTGSSLYASSGDDEPAPGDDDDDTPLAAALRKAGLR
;
A
#
# COMPACT_ATOMS: atom_id res chain seq x y z
N MET A 1 3.03 -23.24 2.50
CA MET A 1 1.68 -22.63 2.46
C MET A 1 1.61 -21.55 3.53
N VAL A 2 1.23 -20.33 3.17
CA VAL A 2 1.05 -19.22 4.13
C VAL A 2 -0.36 -19.33 4.71
N THR A 3 -0.50 -19.18 6.03
CA THR A 3 -1.81 -19.13 6.69
C THR A 3 -1.89 -17.88 7.58
N TYR A 4 -3.09 -17.36 7.75
CA TYR A 4 -3.34 -16.18 8.58
C TYR A 4 -4.10 -16.57 9.83
N GLY A 5 -3.81 -15.93 10.95
CA GLY A 5 -4.45 -16.21 12.22
C GLY A 5 -4.61 -14.98 13.10
N ARG A 6 -5.52 -15.09 14.06
CA ARG A 6 -5.79 -14.08 15.10
C ARG A 6 -5.92 -12.64 14.56
N PRO A 7 -6.67 -12.42 13.46
CA PRO A 7 -6.87 -11.06 12.99
C PRO A 7 -7.64 -10.25 14.03
N ARG A 8 -7.32 -8.97 14.10
CA ARG A 8 -8.05 -7.99 14.91
C ARG A 8 -7.93 -6.62 14.26
N LEU A 9 -8.99 -5.84 14.41
CA LEU A 9 -9.00 -4.44 14.03
C LEU A 9 -8.70 -3.60 15.28
N ILE A 10 -7.70 -2.73 15.19
CA ILE A 10 -7.26 -1.84 16.25
C ILE A 10 -7.18 -0.41 15.74
N THR A 11 -7.19 0.55 16.66
CA THR A 11 -6.97 1.97 16.35
C THR A 11 -5.47 2.28 16.36
N GLU A 12 -5.12 3.48 15.91
CA GLU A 12 -3.73 3.98 15.92
C GLU A 12 -3.18 4.19 17.33
N ASP A 13 -4.05 4.25 18.34
CA ASP A 13 -3.68 4.38 19.76
C ASP A 13 -3.21 3.06 20.39
N ASP A 14 -3.25 1.93 19.66
CA ASP A 14 -2.76 0.66 20.19
C ASP A 14 -1.25 0.73 20.45
N LYS A 15 -0.88 0.55 21.73
CA LYS A 15 0.52 0.63 22.20
C LYS A 15 1.50 -0.25 21.43
N PHE A 16 1.06 -1.43 20.96
CA PHE A 16 1.94 -2.35 20.24
C PHE A 16 2.12 -1.91 18.79
N TYR A 17 1.08 -1.37 18.18
CA TYR A 17 1.18 -0.76 16.87
C TYR A 17 2.05 0.51 16.92
N GLN A 18 1.88 1.39 17.92
CA GLN A 18 2.75 2.56 18.10
C GLN A 18 4.23 2.19 18.28
N ALA A 19 4.51 1.15 19.08
CA ALA A 19 5.87 0.64 19.24
C ALA A 19 6.44 0.06 17.93
N TYR A 20 5.60 -0.63 17.15
CA TYR A 20 5.95 -1.13 15.82
C TYR A 20 6.31 0.03 14.87
N VAL A 21 5.48 1.06 14.76
CA VAL A 21 5.75 2.25 13.92
C VAL A 21 7.02 2.97 14.37
N ALA A 22 7.19 3.18 15.67
CA ALA A 22 8.36 3.86 16.23
C ALA A 22 9.69 3.15 15.89
N SER A 23 9.67 1.82 15.77
CA SER A 23 10.86 1.05 15.37
C SER A 23 11.36 1.41 13.97
N PHE A 24 10.46 1.74 13.03
CA PHE A 24 10.84 2.19 11.68
C PHE A 24 11.31 3.64 11.67
N THR A 25 10.71 4.52 12.48
CA THR A 25 11.17 5.90 12.61
C THR A 25 12.61 5.95 13.13
N LEU A 26 12.96 5.09 14.10
CA LEU A 26 14.33 4.97 14.61
C LEU A 26 15.29 4.46 13.53
N GLN A 27 14.89 3.47 12.74
CA GLN A 27 15.70 2.99 11.60
C GLN A 27 15.91 4.06 10.52
N ARG A 28 14.86 4.84 10.19
CA ARG A 28 14.93 5.93 9.20
C ARG A 28 15.81 7.09 9.67
N LYS A 29 15.70 7.51 10.94
CA LYS A 29 16.57 8.56 11.52
C LYS A 29 18.05 8.17 11.48
N ASN A 30 18.35 6.87 11.53
CA ASN A 30 19.71 6.36 11.45
C ASN A 30 20.24 6.26 10.00
N GLN A 31 19.41 6.47 8.97
CA GLN A 31 19.77 6.36 7.55
C GLN A 31 19.64 7.71 6.81
N LYS A 32 20.67 8.57 6.90
CA LYS A 32 20.94 9.76 6.06
C LYS A 32 19.83 10.82 5.92
N ALA A 33 20.19 11.98 5.34
CA ALA A 33 19.30 13.12 5.14
C ALA A 33 18.03 12.74 4.35
N MET A 34 16.87 12.87 4.98
CA MET A 34 15.58 12.68 4.31
C MET A 34 15.41 13.79 3.26
N ARG A 35 15.26 13.41 1.99
CA ARG A 35 14.81 14.34 0.95
C ARG A 35 13.41 14.86 1.35
N PRO A 36 13.11 16.14 1.15
CA PRO A 36 11.74 16.64 1.28
C PRO A 36 10.78 15.82 0.40
N PRO A 37 9.53 15.60 0.83
CA PRO A 37 8.54 14.92 0.02
C PRO A 37 8.31 15.68 -1.28
N ARG A 38 8.10 14.95 -2.38
CA ARG A 38 7.74 15.53 -3.67
C ARG A 38 6.31 16.08 -3.62
N GLN A 39 5.98 17.11 -4.40
CA GLN A 39 4.62 17.67 -4.52
C GLN A 39 3.59 16.59 -4.84
N ARG A 40 3.96 15.61 -5.68
CA ARG A 40 3.09 14.47 -5.99
C ARG A 40 2.83 13.55 -4.79
N GLU A 41 3.81 13.38 -3.91
CA GLU A 41 3.64 12.61 -2.67
C GLU A 41 2.74 13.38 -1.69
N LEU A 42 2.89 14.71 -1.62
CA LEU A 42 2.00 15.58 -0.86
C LEU A 42 0.56 15.48 -1.35
N PHE A 43 0.34 15.65 -2.66
CA PHE A 43 -0.99 15.49 -3.26
C PHE A 43 -1.60 14.12 -2.98
N GLY A 44 -0.81 13.04 -3.05
CA GLY A 44 -1.31 11.71 -2.74
C GLY A 44 -1.93 11.62 -1.35
N GLY A 45 -1.25 12.18 -0.33
CA GLY A 45 -1.76 12.22 1.04
C GLY A 45 -2.94 13.18 1.22
N GLU A 46 -2.93 14.34 0.57
CA GLU A 46 -4.03 15.31 0.61
C GLU A 46 -5.30 14.76 -0.06
N ALA A 47 -5.16 14.12 -1.23
CA ALA A 47 -6.25 13.47 -1.94
C ALA A 47 -6.83 12.30 -1.12
N GLU A 48 -5.98 11.49 -0.48
CA GLU A 48 -6.43 10.44 0.44
C GLU A 48 -7.26 11.01 1.59
N ALA A 49 -6.75 12.05 2.26
CA ALA A 49 -7.45 12.69 3.37
C ALA A 49 -8.81 13.28 2.93
N ALA A 50 -8.83 13.98 1.79
CA ALA A 50 -10.05 14.57 1.23
C ALA A 50 -11.09 13.50 0.87
N ILE A 51 -10.68 12.45 0.16
CA ILE A 51 -11.57 11.36 -0.24
C ILE A 51 -12.08 10.60 0.98
N ARG A 52 -11.23 10.37 1.99
CA ARG A 52 -11.67 9.76 3.25
C ARG A 52 -12.72 10.62 3.95
N SER A 53 -12.53 11.94 4.01
CA SER A 53 -13.54 12.86 4.58
C SER A 53 -14.86 12.77 3.81
N TRP A 54 -14.79 12.80 2.48
CA TRP A 54 -15.94 12.64 1.57
C TRP A 54 -16.66 11.29 1.75
N LEU A 55 -15.92 10.20 1.97
CA LEU A 55 -16.50 8.90 2.34
C LEU A 55 -17.22 8.98 3.69
N GLY A 56 -16.63 9.68 4.68
CA GLY A 56 -17.20 9.87 6.02
C GLY A 56 -18.53 10.61 6.07
N GLU A 57 -18.81 11.46 5.08
CA GLU A 57 -20.11 12.12 4.92
C GLU A 57 -21.23 11.14 4.50
N ARG A 58 -20.86 10.01 3.88
CA ARG A 58 -21.78 9.04 3.27
C ARG A 58 -21.88 7.76 4.08
N LEU A 59 -20.79 7.38 4.73
CA LEU A 59 -20.61 6.12 5.44
C LEU A 59 -20.10 6.39 6.85
N ALA A 60 -20.61 5.65 7.83
CA ALA A 60 -20.05 5.65 9.18
C ALA A 60 -18.70 4.90 9.16
N LEU A 61 -17.61 5.63 8.98
CA LEU A 61 -16.26 5.06 8.96
C LEU A 61 -15.85 4.59 10.36
N ASP A 62 -15.13 3.47 10.41
CA ASP A 62 -14.59 2.88 11.62
C ASP A 62 -13.13 3.26 11.80
N GLU A 63 -12.80 3.85 12.96
CA GLU A 63 -11.44 4.28 13.27
C GLU A 63 -10.48 3.12 13.58
N ARG A 64 -10.99 1.89 13.73
CA ARG A 64 -10.16 0.67 13.90
C ARG A 64 -9.59 0.21 12.56
N ARG A 65 -8.89 1.11 11.89
CA ARG A 65 -8.37 0.95 10.53
C ARG A 65 -7.05 0.19 10.43
N ILE A 66 -6.52 -0.30 11.56
CA ILE A 66 -5.29 -1.07 11.59
C ILE A 66 -5.65 -2.55 11.71
N LEU A 67 -5.39 -3.31 10.65
CA LEU A 67 -5.53 -4.76 10.63
C LEU A 67 -4.25 -5.39 11.18
N ALA A 68 -4.32 -5.90 12.41
CA ALA A 68 -3.26 -6.70 13.00
C ALA A 68 -3.54 -8.19 12.80
N TYR A 69 -2.56 -8.97 12.36
CA TYR A 69 -2.73 -10.39 12.07
C TYR A 69 -1.43 -11.18 12.23
N GLU A 70 -1.56 -12.47 12.52
CA GLU A 70 -0.43 -13.40 12.56
C GLU A 70 -0.26 -14.04 11.18
N GLU A 71 0.84 -13.75 10.48
CA GLU A 71 1.25 -14.49 9.29
C GLU A 71 2.07 -15.71 9.73
N ARG A 72 1.58 -16.90 9.40
CA ARG A 72 2.25 -18.17 9.71
C ARG A 72 2.90 -18.75 8.48
N ARG A 73 4.21 -18.92 8.56
CA ARG A 73 5.00 -19.74 7.63
C ARG A 73 5.60 -20.89 8.45
N ASN A 74 5.19 -22.11 8.14
CA ASN A 74 5.54 -23.31 8.92
C ASN A 74 5.08 -23.18 10.39
N ARG A 75 5.95 -23.43 11.37
CA ARG A 75 5.63 -23.35 12.82
C ARG A 75 5.83 -21.95 13.43
N ARG A 76 6.30 -20.96 12.67
CA ARG A 76 6.56 -19.61 13.18
C ARG A 76 5.47 -18.65 12.71
N GLY A 77 4.86 -17.96 13.66
CA GLY A 77 3.92 -16.87 13.43
C GLY A 77 4.58 -15.52 13.66
N VAL A 78 4.43 -14.60 12.71
CA VAL A 78 4.92 -13.23 12.82
C VAL A 78 3.72 -12.29 12.86
N LEU A 79 3.66 -11.44 13.87
CA LEU A 79 2.64 -10.40 13.97
C LEU A 79 2.94 -9.30 12.93
N LYS A 80 1.95 -9.01 12.09
CA LYS A 80 1.99 -7.95 11.09
C LYS A 80 0.86 -6.98 11.30
N TYR A 81 1.07 -5.76 10.81
CA TYR A 81 0.10 -4.68 10.81
C TYR A 81 -0.08 -4.18 9.38
N ARG A 82 -1.32 -3.88 9.02
CA ARG A 82 -1.68 -3.21 7.77
C ARG A 82 -2.64 -2.09 8.07
N GLU A 83 -2.34 -0.92 7.53
CA GLU A 83 -3.21 0.25 7.61
C GLU A 83 -4.19 0.19 6.45
N LEU A 84 -5.46 0.45 6.74
CA LEU A 84 -6.53 0.58 5.76
C LEU A 84 -6.84 2.07 5.62
N ASP A 85 -6.92 2.57 4.39
CA ASP A 85 -7.12 4.00 4.16
C ASP A 85 -8.50 4.46 4.70
N ALA A 86 -9.54 3.68 4.40
CA ALA A 86 -10.82 3.76 5.09
C ALA A 86 -11.50 2.40 5.27
N LEU A 87 -12.30 2.29 6.31
CA LEU A 87 -13.05 1.10 6.67
C LEU A 87 -14.46 1.49 7.08
N HIS A 88 -15.46 0.84 6.51
CA HIS A 88 -16.85 0.90 6.98
C HIS A 88 -17.28 -0.50 7.44
N ILE A 89 -17.85 -0.59 8.64
CA ILE A 89 -18.41 -1.83 9.17
C ILE A 89 -19.91 -1.62 9.37
N ALA A 90 -20.71 -2.45 8.72
CA ALA A 90 -22.15 -2.51 8.91
C ALA A 90 -22.55 -3.94 9.23
N GLU A 91 -23.15 -4.13 10.41
CA GLU A 91 -23.61 -5.43 10.92
C GLU A 91 -22.51 -6.51 10.92
N ARG A 92 -22.47 -7.34 9.88
CA ARG A 92 -21.54 -8.46 9.70
C ARG A 92 -20.72 -8.33 8.41
N ALA A 93 -20.69 -7.15 7.81
CA ALA A 93 -19.95 -6.86 6.60
C ALA A 93 -18.88 -5.81 6.86
N ALA A 94 -17.72 -5.99 6.26
CA ALA A 94 -16.67 -4.98 6.19
C ALA A 94 -16.55 -4.47 4.74
N TRP A 95 -16.44 -3.16 4.59
CA TRP A 95 -16.14 -2.50 3.32
C TRP A 95 -14.86 -1.70 3.47
N VAL A 96 -13.81 -2.16 2.80
CA VAL A 96 -12.49 -1.54 2.81
C VAL A 96 -12.35 -0.67 1.58
N PHE A 97 -11.76 0.51 1.77
CA PHE A 97 -11.36 1.40 0.70
C PHE A 97 -9.85 1.54 0.69
N GLU A 98 -9.27 1.41 -0.50
CA GLU A 98 -7.87 1.73 -0.79
C GLU A 98 -7.85 2.92 -1.75
N ILE A 99 -7.24 4.03 -1.35
CA ILE A 99 -7.18 5.25 -2.14
C ILE A 99 -5.79 5.36 -2.77
N LYS A 100 -5.74 5.56 -4.09
CA LYS A 100 -4.46 5.65 -4.81
C LYS A 100 -4.48 6.76 -5.84
N ALA A 101 -3.61 7.75 -5.67
CA ALA A 101 -3.24 8.69 -6.72
C ALA A 101 -2.14 8.08 -7.60
N SER A 102 -2.39 7.96 -8.90
CA SER A 102 -1.43 7.36 -9.84
C SER A 102 -1.52 7.95 -11.24
N ARG A 103 -0.38 7.97 -11.94
CA ARG A 103 -0.26 8.25 -13.38
C ARG A 103 -0.25 7.01 -14.25
N THR A 104 -0.21 5.84 -13.62
CA THR A 104 -0.09 4.57 -14.33
C THR A 104 -1.15 3.61 -13.85
N ALA A 105 -1.84 2.98 -14.81
CA ALA A 105 -2.81 1.94 -14.50
C ALA A 105 -2.15 0.70 -13.87
N SER A 106 -0.87 0.46 -14.17
CA SER A 106 -0.10 -0.67 -13.65
C SER A 106 0.02 -0.70 -12.12
N ALA A 107 -0.20 0.45 -11.44
CA ALA A 107 -0.31 0.52 -9.99
C ALA A 107 -1.40 -0.44 -9.43
N LEU A 108 -2.48 -0.67 -10.20
CA LEU A 108 -3.54 -1.59 -9.83
C LEU A 108 -3.04 -3.05 -9.73
N ARG A 109 -2.08 -3.45 -10.57
CA ARG A 109 -1.54 -4.83 -10.57
C ARG A 109 -0.95 -5.20 -9.20
N ARG A 110 -0.23 -4.27 -8.57
CA ARG A 110 0.34 -4.48 -7.23
C ARG A 110 -0.74 -4.45 -6.15
N ALA A 111 -1.72 -3.55 -6.28
CA ALA A 111 -2.80 -3.41 -5.33
C ALA A 111 -3.66 -4.69 -5.25
N VAL A 112 -3.98 -5.35 -6.38
CA VAL A 112 -4.82 -6.56 -6.37
C VAL A 112 -4.30 -7.63 -5.42
N GLY A 113 -3.03 -8.02 -5.52
CA GLY A 113 -2.47 -9.08 -4.67
C GLY A 113 -2.55 -8.73 -3.18
N GLN A 114 -2.21 -7.49 -2.84
CA GLN A 114 -2.28 -6.97 -1.48
C GLN A 114 -3.72 -6.92 -0.95
N LEU A 115 -4.67 -6.51 -1.77
CA LEU A 115 -6.07 -6.38 -1.39
C LEU A 115 -6.78 -7.73 -1.30
N ARG A 116 -6.41 -8.71 -2.14
CA ARG A 116 -6.87 -10.11 -1.99
C ARG A 116 -6.40 -10.73 -0.69
N GLU A 117 -5.15 -10.49 -0.31
CA GLU A 117 -4.64 -10.89 1.00
C GLU A 117 -5.45 -10.23 2.13
N THR A 118 -5.69 -8.92 2.03
CA THR A 118 -6.48 -8.16 3.01
C THR A 118 -7.90 -8.71 3.13
N GLN A 119 -8.55 -8.98 2.00
CA GLN A 119 -9.88 -9.57 1.93
C GLN A 119 -9.89 -10.97 2.59
N ALA A 120 -8.88 -11.80 2.34
CA ALA A 120 -8.78 -13.13 2.92
C ALA A 120 -8.61 -13.09 4.45
N ILE A 121 -7.81 -12.15 4.97
CA ILE A 121 -7.60 -11.97 6.40
C ILE A 121 -8.89 -11.44 7.07
N LEU A 122 -9.55 -10.44 6.48
CA LEU A 122 -10.79 -9.88 7.01
C LEU A 122 -11.95 -10.88 6.97
N LYS A 123 -11.96 -11.81 6.01
CA LYS A 123 -12.97 -12.90 5.95
C LYS A 123 -12.94 -13.84 7.16
N LEU A 124 -11.86 -13.82 7.95
CA LEU A 124 -11.80 -14.54 9.23
C LEU A 124 -12.57 -13.81 10.35
N LEU A 125 -12.84 -12.52 10.18
CA LEU A 125 -13.60 -11.68 11.12
C LEU A 125 -15.05 -11.46 10.66
N PHE A 126 -15.24 -11.28 9.36
CA PHE A 126 -16.52 -10.92 8.77
C PHE A 126 -16.92 -11.92 7.68
N PRO A 127 -18.18 -12.40 7.66
CA PRO A 127 -18.66 -13.28 6.58
C PRO A 127 -18.67 -12.61 5.21
N SER A 128 -18.83 -11.29 5.15
CA SER A 128 -18.80 -10.52 3.90
C SER A 128 -17.74 -9.43 3.97
N VAL A 129 -16.89 -9.36 2.94
CA VAL A 129 -15.85 -8.34 2.81
C VAL A 129 -15.85 -7.80 1.38
N ARG A 130 -16.23 -6.53 1.25
CA ARG A 130 -16.12 -5.74 0.01
C ARG A 130 -14.81 -4.94 0.05
N VAL A 131 -14.16 -4.84 -1.10
CA VAL A 131 -12.99 -3.98 -1.27
C VAL A 131 -13.20 -3.10 -2.49
N THR A 132 -12.95 -1.80 -2.32
CA THR A 132 -13.03 -0.81 -3.39
C THR A 132 -11.73 -0.03 -3.46
N ILE A 133 -11.14 0.04 -4.65
CA ILE A 133 -10.05 0.96 -4.95
C ILE A 133 -10.67 2.26 -5.43
N ILE A 134 -10.33 3.37 -4.79
CA ILE A 134 -10.60 4.71 -5.32
C ILE A 134 -9.32 5.17 -6.02
N LEU A 135 -9.31 5.06 -7.35
CA LEU A 135 -8.19 5.44 -8.19
C LEU A 135 -8.32 6.91 -8.57
N VAL A 136 -7.49 7.76 -7.97
CA VAL A 136 -7.32 9.14 -8.40
C VAL A 136 -6.37 9.17 -9.59
N ASP A 137 -6.94 9.46 -10.74
CA ASP A 137 -6.22 9.55 -11.98
C ASP A 137 -5.50 10.89 -12.09
N THR A 138 -4.17 10.83 -12.09
CA THR A 138 -3.29 12.00 -12.18
C THR A 138 -2.56 12.08 -13.53
N GLY A 139 -3.03 11.34 -14.55
CA GLY A 139 -2.46 11.35 -15.90
C GLY A 139 -2.27 9.96 -16.52
N ILE A 140 -3.19 9.01 -16.27
CA ILE A 140 -3.25 7.73 -16.97
C ILE A 140 -3.77 8.00 -18.40
N PRO A 141 -3.05 7.58 -19.45
CA PRO A 141 -3.49 7.80 -20.82
C PRO A 141 -4.85 7.16 -21.09
N ALA A 142 -5.73 7.89 -21.77
CA ALA A 142 -7.08 7.45 -22.09
C ALA A 142 -7.14 6.64 -23.39
N SER A 143 -6.16 6.82 -24.29
CA SER A 143 -6.16 6.24 -25.63
C SER A 143 -4.78 5.77 -26.08
N VAL A 144 -4.75 4.89 -27.09
CA VAL A 144 -3.50 4.44 -27.72
C VAL A 144 -2.75 5.63 -28.33
N ASP A 145 -3.46 6.56 -28.95
CA ASP A 145 -2.87 7.77 -29.55
C ASP A 145 -2.16 8.64 -28.51
N GLU A 146 -2.72 8.80 -27.31
CA GLU A 146 -2.05 9.49 -26.20
C GLU A 146 -0.79 8.75 -25.73
N VAL A 147 -0.84 7.42 -25.67
CA VAL A 147 0.33 6.60 -25.35
C VAL A 147 1.42 6.77 -26.41
N GLU A 148 1.07 6.76 -27.68
CA GLU A 148 2.01 6.96 -28.79
C GLU A 148 2.61 8.37 -28.76
N ALA A 149 1.79 9.40 -28.52
CA ALA A 149 2.25 10.77 -28.35
C ALA A 149 3.23 10.92 -27.18
N LEU A 150 2.94 10.29 -26.03
CA LEU A 150 3.85 10.28 -24.87
C LEU A 150 5.17 9.56 -25.17
N MET A 151 5.13 8.46 -25.92
CA MET A 151 6.33 7.72 -26.32
C MET A 151 7.14 8.42 -27.41
N ALA A 152 6.53 9.34 -28.16
CA ALA A 152 7.19 10.15 -29.19
C ALA A 152 7.70 11.52 -28.68
N ALA A 153 7.40 11.87 -27.43
CA ALA A 153 7.84 13.13 -26.82
C ALA A 153 9.38 13.21 -26.72
N GLU A 154 9.91 14.44 -26.58
CA GLU A 154 11.36 14.68 -26.44
C GLU A 154 11.98 13.92 -25.26
N ARG A 155 11.20 13.70 -24.20
CA ARG A 155 11.55 12.91 -23.03
C ARG A 155 10.47 11.85 -22.76
N PRO A 156 10.50 10.71 -23.44
CA PRO A 156 9.49 9.68 -23.25
C PRO A 156 9.71 8.93 -21.92
N PRO A 157 8.66 8.36 -21.32
CA PRO A 157 8.81 7.52 -20.15
C PRO A 157 9.65 6.27 -20.49
N SER A 158 10.37 5.73 -19.50
CA SER A 158 11.27 4.58 -19.68
C SER A 158 10.57 3.29 -20.11
N ARG A 159 9.25 3.21 -19.91
CA ARG A 159 8.39 2.10 -20.35
C ARG A 159 7.09 2.67 -20.89
N ARG A 160 6.54 2.01 -21.90
CA ARG A 160 5.20 2.30 -22.44
C ARG A 160 4.16 2.27 -21.30
N PRO A 161 3.45 3.38 -21.04
CA PRO A 161 2.32 3.38 -20.11
C PRO A 161 1.22 2.41 -20.59
N GLU A 162 0.63 1.68 -19.65
CA GLU A 162 -0.54 0.82 -19.93
C GLU A 162 -1.82 1.65 -19.80
N LEU A 163 -2.77 1.42 -20.71
CA LEU A 163 -4.13 1.95 -20.58
C LEU A 163 -4.85 1.28 -19.42
N LEU A 164 -5.80 2.00 -18.81
CA LEU A 164 -6.66 1.42 -17.77
C LEU A 164 -7.46 0.22 -18.31
N SER A 165 -7.97 0.32 -19.54
CA SER A 165 -8.69 -0.76 -20.22
C SER A 165 -7.83 -2.01 -20.39
N GLU A 166 -6.57 -1.87 -20.83
CA GLU A 166 -5.60 -2.97 -20.97
C GLU A 166 -5.36 -3.66 -19.62
N VAL A 167 -5.16 -2.89 -18.54
CA VAL A 167 -4.93 -3.44 -17.19
C VAL A 167 -6.16 -4.16 -16.66
N THR A 168 -7.35 -3.56 -16.79
CA THR A 168 -8.60 -4.19 -16.31
C THR A 168 -8.94 -5.46 -17.11
N ALA A 169 -8.65 -5.51 -18.41
CA ALA A 169 -8.81 -6.73 -19.21
C ALA A 169 -7.84 -7.84 -18.77
N ALA A 170 -6.62 -7.48 -18.37
CA ALA A 170 -5.61 -8.42 -17.88
C ALA A 170 -5.86 -8.89 -16.42
N LEU A 171 -6.71 -8.17 -15.66
CA LEU A 171 -7.02 -8.44 -14.27
C LEU A 171 -8.53 -8.66 -14.10
N PRO A 172 -9.07 -9.86 -14.39
CA PRO A 172 -10.50 -10.13 -14.29
C PRO A 172 -11.05 -9.92 -12.86
N ASP A 173 -10.17 -10.00 -11.87
CA ASP A 173 -10.42 -9.65 -10.47
C ASP A 173 -10.92 -8.23 -10.24
N LEU A 174 -10.63 -7.29 -11.15
CA LEU A 174 -11.04 -5.90 -11.03
C LEU A 174 -12.35 -5.65 -11.76
N ARG A 175 -13.30 -4.97 -11.11
CA ARG A 175 -14.54 -4.49 -11.72
C ARG A 175 -14.55 -2.97 -11.69
N LEU A 176 -14.53 -2.32 -12.86
CA LEU A 176 -14.72 -0.88 -12.94
C LEU A 176 -16.17 -0.56 -12.60
N ILE A 177 -16.39 0.35 -11.65
CA ILE A 177 -17.69 0.87 -11.25
C ILE A 177 -17.72 2.38 -11.47
N THR A 178 -18.92 2.91 -11.65
CA THR A 178 -19.20 4.34 -11.85
C THR A 178 -19.72 5.01 -10.58
N SER A 179 -20.30 4.23 -9.64
CA SER A 179 -20.75 4.72 -8.34
C SER A 179 -20.55 3.67 -7.24
N LEU A 180 -20.37 4.14 -6.01
CA LEU A 180 -20.32 3.30 -4.81
C LEU A 180 -21.66 2.59 -4.54
N ASP A 181 -22.77 3.11 -5.07
CA ASP A 181 -24.12 2.55 -4.94
C ASP A 181 -24.32 1.28 -5.78
N GLU A 182 -23.40 0.96 -6.68
CA GLU A 182 -23.48 -0.26 -7.47
C GLU A 182 -23.43 -1.51 -6.57
N PRO A 183 -24.25 -2.54 -6.87
CA PRO A 183 -24.31 -3.74 -6.05
C PRO A 183 -22.94 -4.43 -6.04
N PRO A 184 -22.45 -4.87 -4.86
CA PRO A 184 -21.12 -5.45 -4.74
C PRO A 184 -21.03 -6.81 -5.44
N ASP A 185 -19.84 -7.08 -5.98
CA ASP A 185 -19.45 -8.42 -6.46
C ASP A 185 -18.46 -9.03 -5.45
N PRO A 186 -18.83 -10.10 -4.71
CA PRO A 186 -17.97 -10.67 -3.67
C PRO A 186 -16.71 -11.34 -4.22
N GLU A 187 -16.68 -11.65 -5.52
CA GLU A 187 -15.56 -12.28 -6.20
C GLU A 187 -14.59 -11.26 -6.79
N ARG A 188 -14.97 -9.98 -6.91
CA ARG A 188 -14.15 -8.93 -7.55
C ARG A 188 -13.84 -7.78 -6.60
N ILE A 189 -12.83 -6.99 -6.98
CA ILE A 189 -12.45 -5.75 -6.32
C ILE A 189 -13.00 -4.62 -7.19
N ASP A 190 -13.82 -3.77 -6.59
CA ASP A 190 -14.37 -2.61 -7.29
C ASP A 190 -13.28 -1.56 -7.51
N VAL A 191 -13.31 -0.88 -8.64
CA VAL A 191 -12.45 0.27 -8.94
C VAL A 191 -13.35 1.44 -9.31
N LEU A 192 -13.32 2.50 -8.49
CA LEU A 192 -13.94 3.78 -8.80
C LEU A 192 -12.83 4.73 -9.25
N ARG A 193 -12.90 5.22 -10.49
CA ARG A 193 -11.94 6.20 -11.02
C ARG A 193 -12.47 7.61 -10.74
N LEU A 194 -11.64 8.44 -10.11
CA LEU A 194 -11.85 9.87 -9.94
C LEU A 194 -10.78 10.62 -10.71
N SER A 195 -11.15 11.70 -11.38
CA SER A 195 -10.21 12.66 -11.98
C SER A 195 -9.64 13.60 -10.91
N VAL A 196 -8.58 14.34 -11.26
CA VAL A 196 -8.09 15.43 -10.40
C VAL A 196 -9.18 16.47 -10.17
N ASP A 197 -10.00 16.78 -11.18
CA ASP A 197 -11.10 17.73 -11.06
C ASP A 197 -12.16 17.25 -10.06
N ASP A 198 -12.44 15.95 -10.01
CA ASP A 198 -13.33 15.38 -9.00
C ASP A 198 -12.77 15.57 -7.58
N VAL A 199 -11.45 15.40 -7.40
CA VAL A 199 -10.79 15.62 -6.09
C VAL A 199 -10.77 17.11 -5.74
N ILE A 200 -10.56 18.00 -6.70
CA ILE A 200 -10.68 19.46 -6.51
C ILE A 200 -12.11 19.82 -6.10
N ALA A 201 -13.12 19.21 -6.72
CA ALA A 201 -14.52 19.44 -6.35
C ALA A 201 -14.84 18.96 -4.93
N ILE A 202 -14.13 17.96 -4.42
CA ILE A 202 -14.26 17.46 -3.05
C ILE A 202 -13.53 18.35 -2.03
N ALA A 203 -12.28 18.71 -2.30
CA ALA A 203 -11.39 19.33 -1.31
C ALA A 203 -11.29 20.86 -1.43
N GLY A 204 -11.55 21.43 -2.60
CA GLY A 204 -11.09 22.78 -2.96
C GLY A 204 -9.64 22.76 -3.44
N ALA A 205 -9.34 23.54 -4.48
CA ALA A 205 -8.00 23.57 -5.09
C ALA A 205 -6.92 24.11 -4.14
N GLU A 206 -7.30 24.99 -3.21
CA GLU A 206 -6.40 25.60 -2.22
C GLU A 206 -5.87 24.62 -1.16
N GLN A 207 -6.48 23.43 -1.06
CA GLN A 207 -6.09 22.38 -0.12
C GLN A 207 -5.19 21.32 -0.78
N LEU A 208 -4.87 21.49 -2.06
CA LEU A 208 -4.19 20.50 -2.88
C LEU A 208 -2.90 21.05 -3.48
N SER A 209 -1.85 20.26 -3.38
CA SER A 209 -0.53 20.49 -3.95
C SER A 209 -0.54 20.19 -5.46
N LEU A 210 -1.22 21.02 -6.27
CA LEU A 210 -1.47 20.77 -7.70
C LEU A 210 -0.27 21.03 -8.63
N ALA A 211 0.76 21.74 -8.16
CA ALA A 211 1.91 22.16 -8.97
C ALA A 211 2.99 21.06 -9.13
N TRP A 212 2.58 19.81 -9.37
CA TRP A 212 3.50 18.67 -9.48
C TRP A 212 4.14 18.50 -10.86
N GLU A 213 3.75 19.28 -11.87
CA GLU A 213 4.41 19.24 -13.18
C GLU A 213 5.86 19.77 -13.09
N ALA A 214 6.12 20.69 -12.15
CA ALA A 214 7.47 21.21 -11.88
C ALA A 214 8.42 20.15 -11.29
N ASP A 215 7.89 19.15 -10.56
CA ASP A 215 8.69 18.02 -10.05
C ASP A 215 9.17 17.09 -11.18
N ASP A 216 8.49 17.09 -12.33
CA ASP A 216 8.82 16.25 -13.48
C ASP A 216 9.95 16.86 -14.34
N GLU A 217 10.31 18.14 -14.12
CA GLU A 217 11.40 18.84 -14.83
C GLU A 217 12.78 18.59 -14.21
N GLU A 218 12.83 18.24 -12.91
CA GLU A 218 14.08 17.85 -12.27
C GLU A 218 14.55 16.49 -12.81
N PRO A 219 15.78 16.38 -13.34
CA PRO A 219 16.28 15.09 -13.79
C PRO A 219 16.19 14.08 -12.64
N GLU A 220 15.60 12.91 -12.91
CA GLU A 220 15.89 11.72 -12.10
C GLU A 220 17.42 11.58 -12.11
N GLU A 221 18.07 11.98 -11.01
CA GLU A 221 19.49 11.69 -10.85
C GLU A 221 19.66 10.21 -11.17
N PRO A 222 20.57 9.85 -12.10
CA PRO A 222 20.79 8.47 -12.44
C PRO A 222 20.99 7.74 -11.12
N ALA A 223 20.18 6.69 -10.87
CA ALA A 223 20.28 5.93 -9.64
C ALA A 223 21.77 5.65 -9.42
N GLY A 224 22.38 6.35 -8.45
CA GLY A 224 23.79 6.20 -8.17
C GLY A 224 24.06 4.71 -8.05
N PRO A 225 25.22 4.21 -8.54
CA PRO A 225 25.48 2.77 -8.60
C PRO A 225 25.00 2.18 -7.29
N ARG A 226 23.98 1.31 -7.36
CA ARG A 226 23.40 0.70 -6.17
C ARG A 226 24.60 0.20 -5.39
N THR A 227 24.93 0.88 -4.29
CA THR A 227 25.93 0.36 -3.36
C THR A 227 25.36 -0.99 -3.02
N GLY A 228 26.05 -2.05 -3.47
CA GLY A 228 25.52 -3.41 -3.52
C GLY A 228 24.70 -3.60 -2.26
N SER A 229 23.39 -3.82 -2.44
CA SER A 229 22.46 -3.94 -1.33
C SER A 229 23.14 -4.85 -0.32
N SER A 230 23.46 -4.31 0.85
CA SER A 230 23.81 -5.14 1.99
C SER A 230 22.62 -6.08 2.15
N LEU A 231 22.84 -7.33 1.74
CA LEU A 231 21.88 -8.41 1.82
C LEU A 231 21.59 -8.63 3.31
N TYR A 232 20.57 -7.96 3.80
CA TYR A 232 19.78 -8.43 4.93
C TYR A 232 18.30 -8.37 4.53
N ALA A 233 17.99 -9.10 3.46
CA ALA A 233 16.77 -9.89 3.46
C ALA A 233 16.97 -10.97 4.54
N SER A 234 16.13 -10.98 5.58
CA SER A 234 16.05 -12.14 6.47
C SER A 234 15.32 -13.27 5.74
N SER A 235 16.01 -13.86 4.77
CA SER A 235 15.78 -15.19 4.23
C SER A 235 17.06 -15.97 4.51
N GLY A 236 17.13 -16.56 5.70
CA GLY A 236 18.12 -17.58 5.99
C GLY A 236 17.64 -18.89 5.39
N ASP A 237 18.05 -19.16 4.15
CA ASP A 237 18.27 -20.52 3.66
C ASP A 237 19.78 -20.77 3.75
N ASP A 238 20.24 -21.07 4.96
CA ASP A 238 21.36 -21.98 5.12
C ASP A 238 20.74 -23.37 5.30
N GLU A 239 20.99 -24.27 4.36
CA GLU A 239 20.80 -25.69 4.62
C GLU A 239 21.67 -26.08 5.81
N PRO A 240 21.12 -26.67 6.89
CA PRO A 240 21.95 -27.37 7.84
C PRO A 240 22.34 -28.71 7.21
N ALA A 241 23.60 -28.82 6.81
CA ALA A 241 24.27 -30.12 6.80
C ALA A 241 24.11 -30.75 8.21
N PRO A 242 23.95 -32.08 8.31
CA PRO A 242 23.70 -32.72 9.60
C PRO A 242 25.00 -32.73 10.42
N GLY A 243 25.05 -31.97 11.51
CA GLY A 243 26.13 -32.08 12.48
C GLY A 243 26.39 -30.81 13.28
N ASP A 244 26.01 -30.88 14.56
CA ASP A 244 26.61 -30.26 15.74
C ASP A 244 26.61 -28.74 15.98
N ASP A 245 26.23 -28.45 17.24
CA ASP A 245 26.53 -27.29 18.09
C ASP A 245 25.75 -25.96 17.90
N ASP A 246 24.60 -25.93 18.57
CA ASP A 246 23.98 -24.74 19.17
C ASP A 246 24.97 -24.04 20.13
N ASP A 247 25.80 -23.07 19.69
CA ASP A 247 26.39 -22.11 20.65
C ASP A 247 27.00 -20.78 20.14
N ASP A 248 26.83 -20.40 18.87
CA ASP A 248 27.47 -19.17 18.34
C ASP A 248 26.47 -18.16 17.74
N THR A 249 25.69 -17.52 18.60
CA THR A 249 25.06 -16.23 18.26
C THR A 249 25.77 -15.06 18.98
N PRO A 250 25.96 -13.90 18.32
CA PRO A 250 26.62 -12.72 18.91
C PRO A 250 25.97 -12.24 20.22
N LEU A 251 24.67 -12.51 20.38
CA LEU A 251 23.90 -12.20 21.58
C LEU A 251 24.27 -13.14 22.75
N ALA A 252 24.49 -14.43 22.50
CA ALA A 252 24.93 -15.40 23.50
C ALA A 252 26.37 -15.12 23.99
N ALA A 253 27.24 -14.61 23.11
CA ALA A 253 28.58 -14.15 23.48
C ALA A 253 28.54 -12.89 24.36
N ALA A 254 27.63 -11.95 24.09
CA ALA A 254 27.45 -10.74 24.88
C ALA A 254 26.91 -11.01 26.28
N LEU A 255 25.97 -11.96 26.43
CA LEU A 255 25.39 -12.35 27.72
C LEU A 255 26.41 -13.08 28.61
N ARG A 256 27.26 -13.95 28.03
CA ARG A 256 28.40 -14.56 28.75
C ARG A 256 29.40 -13.53 29.24
N LYS A 257 29.71 -12.51 28.43
CA LYS A 257 30.62 -11.42 28.82
C LYS A 257 30.05 -10.53 29.93
N ALA A 258 28.72 -10.47 30.07
CA ALA A 258 28.02 -9.72 31.11
C ALA A 258 27.75 -10.52 32.39
N GLY A 259 28.15 -11.80 32.46
CA GLY A 259 28.05 -12.63 33.68
C GLY A 259 26.62 -13.00 34.09
N LEU A 260 25.64 -12.83 33.20
CA LEU A 260 24.24 -13.17 33.45
C LEU A 260 23.93 -14.49 32.74
N ARG A 261 23.64 -15.53 33.53
CA ARG A 261 23.07 -16.80 33.06
C ARG A 261 21.55 -16.72 33.07
#